data_AF-A0A240BSE6-F1
#
_entry.id   AF-A0A240BSE6-F1
#
_cell.length_a   1.000
_cell.length_b   1.000
_cell.length_c   1.000
_cell.angle_alpha   90.00
_cell.angle_beta   90.00
_cell.angle_gamma   90.00
#
_symmetry.space_group_name_H-M   'P 1'
#
loop_
_entity.id
_entity.type
_entity.pdbx_description
1 polymer ?
#
loop_
_entity_poly.entity_id
_entity_poly.type
_entity_poly.pdbx_seq_one_letter_code
_entity_poly.pdbx_strand_id
1 'polypeptide(L)'
;MTKKSMDKINKFRDDRNWRQFHNEKDLALSISIEAAELLELFQWKNPEDVVQNNRERIEEELADVLIYSYMMADNLNFDIDDIIEKKLVKNNEKYPVLESEE
;
A
#
# COMPACT_ATOMS: atom_id res chain seq x y z
N MET A 1 13.60 4.65 -3.69
CA MET A 1 13.11 5.83 -2.91
C MET A 1 12.41 5.44 -1.60
N THR A 2 12.14 4.15 -1.42
CA THR A 2 11.58 3.43 -0.26
C THR A 2 12.24 3.73 1.10
N LYS A 3 13.57 3.71 1.20
CA LYS A 3 14.28 3.94 2.48
C LYS A 3 13.84 5.23 3.20
N LYS A 4 13.72 6.35 2.47
CA LYS A 4 13.37 7.65 3.06
C LYS A 4 11.96 7.68 3.67
N SER A 5 11.00 6.96 3.08
CA SER A 5 9.62 6.92 3.57
C SER A 5 9.48 5.90 4.71
N MET A 6 10.09 4.72 4.56
CA MET A 6 10.08 3.69 5.59
C MET A 6 10.74 4.17 6.89
N ASP A 7 11.88 4.87 6.79
CA ASP A 7 12.56 5.45 7.97
C ASP A 7 11.68 6.46 8.71
N LYS A 8 10.92 7.30 7.99
CA LYS A 8 9.99 8.26 8.59
C LYS A 8 8.82 7.58 9.28
N ILE A 9 8.25 6.55 8.66
CA ILE A 9 7.14 5.77 9.21
C ILE A 9 7.59 5.03 10.48
N ASN A 10 8.75 4.38 10.42
CA ASN A 10 9.35 3.71 11.57
C ASN A 10 9.61 4.68 12.70
N LYS A 11 10.23 5.83 12.40
CA LYS A 11 10.44 6.88 13.39
C LYS A 11 9.12 7.35 14.01
N PHE A 12 8.10 7.61 13.20
CA PHE A 12 6.78 8.03 13.69
C PHE A 12 6.15 7.00 14.64
N ARG A 13 6.24 5.71 14.30
CA ARG A 13 5.76 4.57 15.09
C ARG A 13 6.55 4.41 16.39
N ASP A 14 7.88 4.49 16.31
CA ASP A 14 8.77 4.22 17.43
C ASP A 14 8.81 5.39 18.42
N ASP A 15 8.71 6.64 17.95
CA ASP A 15 8.57 7.84 18.81
C ASP A 15 7.32 7.76 19.70
N ARG A 16 6.34 6.93 19.35
CA ARG A 16 5.10 6.68 20.11
C ARG A 16 5.09 5.35 20.85
N ASN A 17 6.17 4.58 20.76
CA ASN A 17 6.27 3.23 21.29
C ASN A 17 5.14 2.29 20.80
N TRP A 18 4.68 2.50 19.57
CA TRP A 18 3.54 1.75 19.01
C TRP A 18 3.92 0.41 18.39
N ARG A 19 5.22 0.14 18.20
CA ARG A 19 5.69 -1.11 17.61
C ARG A 19 5.16 -2.36 18.32
N GLN A 20 4.93 -2.30 19.63
CA GLN A 20 4.34 -3.40 20.42
C GLN A 20 2.90 -3.78 20.01
N PHE A 21 2.15 -2.85 19.40
CA PHE A 21 0.77 -3.08 18.94
C PHE A 21 0.70 -3.47 17.46
N HIS A 22 1.82 -3.37 16.73
CA HIS A 22 1.90 -3.61 15.30
C HIS A 22 2.53 -4.98 15.02
N ASN A 23 1.92 -6.06 15.52
CA ASN A 23 2.28 -7.41 15.06
C ASN A 23 1.70 -7.67 13.66
N GLU A 24 2.18 -8.71 12.98
CA GLU A 24 1.88 -8.97 11.56
C GLU A 24 0.40 -9.23 11.33
N LYS A 25 -0.28 -9.89 12.27
CA LYS A 25 -1.72 -10.16 12.20
C LYS A 25 -2.52 -8.87 12.31
N ASP A 26 -2.19 -8.00 13.26
CA ASP A 26 -2.90 -6.73 13.43
C ASP A 26 -2.58 -5.75 12.30
N LEU A 27 -1.36 -5.73 11.78
CA LEU A 27 -1.01 -4.96 10.58
C LEU A 27 -1.77 -5.46 9.34
N ALA A 28 -1.94 -6.77 9.17
CA ALA A 28 -2.75 -7.32 8.07
C ALA A 28 -4.21 -6.85 8.15
N LEU A 29 -4.77 -6.79 9.37
CA LEU A 29 -6.11 -6.27 9.61
C LEU A 29 -6.19 -4.79 9.26
N SER A 30 -5.25 -3.97 9.73
CA SER A 30 -5.18 -2.54 9.37
C SER A 30 -5.13 -2.33 7.86
N ILE A 31 -4.26 -3.05 7.13
CA ILE A 31 -4.20 -2.96 5.65
C ILE A 31 -5.57 -3.25 5.03
N SER A 32 -6.28 -4.27 5.51
CA SER A 32 -7.62 -4.59 5.00
C SER A 32 -8.67 -3.54 5.32
N ILE A 33 -8.57 -2.88 6.46
CA ILE A 33 -9.49 -1.82 6.89
C ILE A 33 -9.28 -0.59 6.01
N GLU A 34 -8.05 -0.10 5.88
CA GLU A 34 -7.78 1.11 5.06
C GLU A 34 -8.06 0.88 3.57
N ALA A 35 -7.84 -0.35 3.08
CA ALA A 35 -8.24 -0.70 1.72
C ALA A 35 -9.77 -0.65 1.53
N ALA A 36 -10.54 -0.94 2.57
CA ALA A 36 -11.99 -0.81 2.55
C ALA A 36 -12.43 0.66 2.65
N GLU A 37 -11.73 1.51 3.39
CA GLU A 37 -11.98 2.96 3.43
C GLU A 37 -11.71 3.60 2.06
N LEU A 38 -10.60 3.24 1.41
CA LEU A 38 -10.32 3.62 0.02
C LEU A 38 -11.43 3.15 -0.93
N LEU A 39 -11.91 1.91 -0.78
CA LEU A 39 -13.01 1.37 -1.59
C LEU A 39 -14.31 2.14 -1.37
N GLU A 40 -14.61 2.55 -0.14
CA GLU A 40 -15.83 3.30 0.22
C GLU A 40 -15.94 4.62 -0.54
N LEU A 41 -14.81 5.27 -0.85
CA LEU A 41 -14.80 6.50 -1.66
C LEU A 41 -15.52 6.30 -2.99
N PHE A 42 -15.40 5.13 -3.60
CA PHE A 42 -15.95 4.78 -4.92
C PHE A 42 -17.30 4.06 -4.86
N GLN A 43 -17.74 3.65 -3.67
CA GLN A 43 -18.95 2.84 -3.53
C GLN A 43 -20.19 3.60 -4.04
N TRP A 44 -20.88 3.03 -5.03
CA TRP A 44 -22.11 3.60 -5.65
C TRP A 44 -21.93 4.96 -6.33
N LYS A 45 -20.70 5.35 -6.70
CA LYS A 45 -20.39 6.63 -7.33
C LYS A 45 -19.79 6.46 -8.72
N ASN A 46 -19.88 7.50 -9.54
CA ASN A 46 -19.12 7.58 -10.78
C ASN A 46 -17.62 7.77 -10.43
N PRO A 47 -16.70 6.98 -11.00
CA PRO A 47 -15.28 7.03 -10.63
C PRO A 47 -14.58 8.32 -11.09
N GLU A 48 -14.91 8.87 -12.25
CA GLU A 48 -14.32 10.11 -12.74
C GLU A 48 -14.64 11.29 -11.80
N ASP A 49 -15.88 11.37 -11.34
CA ASP A 49 -16.32 12.39 -10.39
C ASP A 49 -15.60 12.30 -9.04
N VAL A 50 -15.39 11.09 -8.52
CA VAL A 50 -14.66 10.88 -7.25
C VAL A 50 -13.20 11.29 -7.40
N VAL A 51 -12.53 10.90 -8.48
CA VAL A 51 -11.13 11.29 -8.72
C VAL A 51 -10.97 12.80 -8.82
N GLN A 52 -11.92 13.48 -9.47
CA GLN A 52 -11.87 14.93 -9.61
C GLN A 52 -12.16 15.67 -8.29
N ASN A 53 -13.12 15.20 -7.49
CA ASN A 53 -13.65 15.95 -6.36
C ASN A 53 -13.17 15.47 -4.98
N ASN A 54 -12.61 14.27 -4.87
CA ASN A 54 -12.19 13.64 -3.61
C ASN A 54 -10.70 13.26 -3.60
N ARG A 55 -9.88 13.93 -4.42
CA ARG A 55 -8.46 13.62 -4.58
C ARG A 55 -7.68 13.56 -3.27
N GLU A 56 -7.88 14.52 -2.38
CA GLU A 56 -7.20 14.56 -1.07
C GLU A 56 -7.51 13.30 -0.26
N ARG A 57 -8.80 12.92 -0.17
CA ARG A 57 -9.19 11.68 0.52
C ARG A 57 -8.59 10.45 -0.12
N ILE A 58 -8.57 10.36 -1.46
CA ILE A 58 -7.92 9.24 -2.15
C ILE A 58 -6.44 9.14 -1.77
N GLU A 59 -5.74 10.28 -1.72
CA GLU A 59 -4.33 10.34 -1.34
C GLU A 59 -4.13 9.89 0.12
N GLU A 60 -5.02 10.26 1.03
CA GLU A 60 -5.02 9.83 2.44
C GLU A 60 -5.23 8.32 2.59
N GLU A 61 -6.36 7.77 2.11
CA GLU A 61 -6.68 6.35 2.31
C GLU A 61 -5.63 5.44 1.62
N LEU A 62 -5.14 5.85 0.44
CA LEU A 62 -4.07 5.13 -0.25
C LEU A 62 -2.75 5.20 0.53
N ALA A 63 -2.43 6.35 1.12
CA ALA A 63 -1.24 6.48 1.95
C ALA A 63 -1.32 5.57 3.18
N ASP A 64 -2.49 5.45 3.82
CA ASP A 64 -2.67 4.60 5.00
C ASP A 64 -2.47 3.11 4.65
N VAL A 65 -3.03 2.63 3.54
CA VAL A 65 -2.74 1.28 3.02
C VAL A 65 -1.24 1.05 2.85
N LEU A 66 -0.53 2.01 2.26
CA LEU A 66 0.91 1.91 2.02
C LEU A 66 1.72 1.96 3.32
N ILE A 67 1.32 2.80 4.28
CA ILE A 67 2.00 2.96 5.57
C ILE A 67 1.96 1.65 6.36
N TYR A 68 0.79 1.03 6.50
CA TYR A 68 0.70 -0.26 7.20
C TYR A 68 1.41 -1.38 6.45
N SER A 69 1.36 -1.37 5.11
CA SER A 69 2.13 -2.31 4.28
C SER A 69 3.64 -2.16 4.50
N TYR A 70 4.13 -0.93 4.62
CA TYR A 70 5.54 -0.65 4.89
C TYR A 70 5.96 -1.07 6.30
N MET A 71 5.11 -0.83 7.30
CA MET A 71 5.36 -1.33 8.67
C MET A 71 5.41 -2.85 8.72
N MET A 72 4.57 -3.55 7.96
CA MET A 72 4.60 -5.01 7.86
C MET A 72 5.88 -5.50 7.18
N ALA A 73 6.28 -4.87 6.07
CA ALA A 73 7.52 -5.20 5.39
C ALA A 73 8.74 -5.00 6.31
N ASP A 74 8.77 -3.92 7.08
CA ASP A 74 9.82 -3.67 8.09
C ASP A 74 9.88 -4.77 9.16
N ASN A 75 8.73 -5.15 9.74
CA ASN A 75 8.67 -6.22 10.73
C ASN A 75 9.19 -7.57 10.20
N LEU A 76 8.87 -7.88 8.94
CA LEU A 76 9.29 -9.11 8.26
C LEU A 76 10.68 -9.00 7.63
N ASN A 77 11.34 -7.85 7.77
CA ASN A 77 12.64 -7.55 7.21
C ASN A 77 12.71 -7.74 5.68
N PHE A 78 11.64 -7.35 4.99
CA PHE A 78 11.52 -7.37 3.54
C PHE A 78 12.03 -6.07 2.93
N ASP A 79 12.78 -6.19 1.83
CA ASP A 79 13.04 -5.07 0.94
C ASP A 79 11.85 -4.94 -0.03
N ILE A 80 11.18 -3.79 0.04
CA ILE A 80 9.94 -3.54 -0.70
C ILE A 80 10.18 -3.53 -2.22
N ASP A 81 11.29 -2.95 -2.66
CA ASP A 81 11.62 -2.87 -4.08
C ASP A 81 11.91 -4.28 -4.61
N ASP A 82 12.62 -5.12 -3.84
CA ASP A 82 12.90 -6.51 -4.19
C ASP A 82 11.64 -7.39 -4.27
N ILE A 83 10.71 -7.30 -3.30
CA ILE A 83 9.48 -8.12 -3.36
C ILE A 83 8.56 -7.70 -4.51
N ILE A 84 8.52 -6.41 -4.85
CA ILE A 84 7.76 -5.90 -6.00
C ILE A 84 8.39 -6.41 -7.30
N GLU A 85 9.71 -6.27 -7.46
CA GLU A 85 10.43 -6.73 -8.66
C GLU A 85 10.20 -8.22 -8.91
N LYS A 86 10.38 -9.05 -7.87
CA LYS A 86 10.10 -10.50 -7.94
C LYS A 86 8.67 -10.80 -8.33
N LYS A 87 7.71 -9.97 -7.90
CA LYS A 87 6.29 -10.15 -8.25
C LYS A 87 6.01 -9.70 -9.68
N LEU A 88 6.63 -8.63 -10.17
CA LEU A 88 6.51 -8.15 -11.55
C LEU A 88 7.05 -9.15 -12.55
N VAL A 89 8.22 -9.77 -12.30
CA VAL A 89 8.76 -10.85 -13.13
C VAL A 89 7.74 -11.98 -13.29
N LYS A 90 7.18 -12.47 -12.18
CA LYS A 90 6.13 -13.52 -12.19
C LYS A 90 4.85 -13.08 -12.91
N ASN A 91 4.48 -11.81 -12.81
CA ASN A 91 3.31 -11.29 -13.49
C ASN A 91 3.52 -11.19 -15.00
N ASN A 92 4.72 -10.81 -15.46
CA ASN A 92 5.08 -10.79 -16.88
C ASN A 92 5.11 -12.20 -17.48
N GLU A 93 5.58 -13.20 -16.72
CA GLU A 93 5.50 -14.61 -17.13
C GLU A 93 4.04 -15.09 -17.25
N LYS A 94 3.17 -14.66 -16.33
CA LYS A 94 1.76 -15.04 -16.31
C LYS A 94 0.91 -14.30 -17.36
N TYR A 95 1.26 -13.05 -17.64
CA TYR A 95 0.55 -12.15 -18.54
C TYR A 95 1.58 -11.50 -19.49
N PRO A 96 2.09 -12.25 -20.48
CA PRO A 96 3.05 -11.71 -21.43
C PRO A 96 2.41 -10.60 -22.26
N VAL A 97 3.22 -9.61 -22.64
CA VAL A 97 2.80 -8.64 -23.66
C VAL A 97 2.61 -9.43 -24.95
N LEU A 98 1.37 -9.59 -25.37
CA LEU A 98 1.07 -10.03 -26.72
C LEU A 98 1.39 -8.84 -27.63
N GLU A 99 2.30 -9.03 -28.59
CA GLU A 99 2.43 -8.07 -29.68
C GLU A 99 1.05 -7.95 -30.34
N SER A 100 0.45 -6.76 -30.27
CA SER A 100 -0.67 -6.43 -31.14
C SER A 100 -0.12 -6.37 -32.55
N GLU A 101 -0.53 -7.29 -33.42
CA GLU A 101 -0.44 -7.07 -34.86
C GLU A 101 -1.17 -5.75 -35.17
N GLU A 102 -0.45 -4.83 -35.81
CA GLU A 102 -0.93 -3.50 -36.23
C GLU A 102 -2.20 -3.54 -37.08
#